data_AF-A0A3M1B9K2-F1
#
_entry.id   AF-A0A3M1B9K2-F1
#
_cell.length_a   1.000
_cell.length_b   1.000
_cell.length_c   1.000
_cell.angle_alpha   90.00
_cell.angle_beta   90.00
_cell.angle_gamma   90.00
#
_symmetry.space_group_name_H-M   'P 1'
#
loop_
_entity.id
_entity.type
_entity.pdbx_description
1 polymer ?
#
loop_
_entity_poly.entity_id
_entity_poly.type
_entity_poly.pdbx_seq_one_letter_code
_entity_poly.pdbx_strand_id
1 'polypeptide(L)'
;MRNILLFIALLITESLLAQGGRQPLDIRMDFESYDPPSTLVVPEHPTTRAKYPFIDVHSHHWRMDTANLDKLIREMDSLNMGIIVNLSGRGGRTLKAMTENIAKQYPNRVAVFTNINLRSIDDPDWTEETVKQIEFDVANGACGLKIYKSQGMFNTDSSGNRIRINDPRIDPVWAKCGELGIPVIIHAADPRPFWQPLDSLNERWLELKLRPRRKREADDPAPWETIIA
;
A
#
# COMPACT_ATOMS: atom_id res chain seq x y z
N MET A 1 -65.29 53.56 -5.05
CA MET A 1 -64.79 52.38 -5.79
C MET A 1 -63.31 52.49 -6.17
N ARG A 2 -62.85 53.59 -6.80
CA ARG A 2 -61.45 53.76 -7.22
C ARG A 2 -60.40 53.63 -6.08
N ASN A 3 -60.70 54.13 -4.89
CA ASN A 3 -59.79 54.06 -3.73
C ASN A 3 -59.74 52.67 -3.07
N ILE A 4 -60.80 51.86 -3.22
CA ILE A 4 -60.87 50.48 -2.70
C ILE A 4 -60.06 49.54 -3.60
N LEU A 5 -60.14 49.73 -4.93
CA LEU A 5 -59.32 49.01 -5.90
C LEU A 5 -57.82 49.28 -5.74
N LEU A 6 -57.44 50.52 -5.42
CA LEU A 6 -56.05 50.90 -5.12
C LEU A 6 -55.54 50.27 -3.82
N PHE A 7 -56.37 50.20 -2.77
CA PHE A 7 -56.00 49.56 -1.50
C PHE A 7 -55.86 48.04 -1.62
N ILE A 8 -56.74 47.38 -2.39
CA ILE A 8 -56.67 45.94 -2.66
C ILE A 8 -55.43 45.62 -3.51
N ALA A 9 -55.11 46.43 -4.52
CA ALA A 9 -53.90 46.25 -5.33
C ALA A 9 -52.62 46.39 -4.49
N LEU A 10 -52.58 47.33 -3.53
CA LEU A 10 -51.43 47.53 -2.65
C LEU A 10 -51.22 46.36 -1.66
N LEU A 11 -52.31 45.79 -1.13
CA LEU A 11 -52.28 44.61 -0.25
C LEU A 11 -51.82 43.33 -0.98
N ILE A 12 -52.14 43.20 -2.27
CA ILE A 12 -51.69 42.07 -3.10
C ILE A 12 -50.18 42.18 -3.43
N THR A 13 -49.67 43.40 -3.65
CA THR A 13 -48.23 43.60 -3.90
C THR A 13 -47.37 43.35 -2.67
N GLU A 14 -47.84 43.69 -1.47
CA GLU A 14 -47.09 43.39 -0.24
C GLU A 14 -47.09 41.89 0.10
N SER A 15 -48.17 41.16 -0.20
CA SER A 15 -48.21 39.71 0.01
C SER A 15 -47.35 38.93 -1.00
N LEU A 16 -47.10 39.47 -2.20
CA LEU A 16 -46.13 38.93 -3.17
C LEU A 16 -44.67 39.24 -2.81
N LEU A 17 -44.39 40.38 -2.16
CA LEU A 17 -43.06 40.74 -1.69
C LEU A 17 -42.71 40.10 -0.33
N ALA A 18 -43.71 39.77 0.49
CA ALA A 18 -43.55 39.03 1.76
C ALA A 18 -43.36 37.53 1.56
N GLN A 19 -43.62 36.99 0.35
CA GLN A 19 -43.00 35.75 -0.09
C GLN A 19 -41.54 36.03 -0.44
N GLY A 20 -40.74 36.36 0.58
CA GLY A 20 -39.29 36.30 0.49
C GLY A 20 -38.91 34.86 0.15
N GLY A 21 -38.91 34.56 -1.15
CA GLY A 21 -38.56 33.25 -1.67
C GLY A 21 -37.19 32.91 -1.10
N ARG A 22 -37.14 31.88 -0.25
CA ARG A 22 -35.86 31.29 0.15
C ARG A 22 -35.08 31.09 -1.14
N GLN A 23 -33.91 31.73 -1.25
CA GLN A 23 -33.00 31.37 -2.33
C GLN A 23 -32.83 29.85 -2.27
N PRO A 24 -32.95 29.14 -3.41
CA PRO A 24 -32.74 27.71 -3.41
C PRO A 24 -31.39 27.44 -2.76
N LEU A 25 -31.38 26.63 -1.71
CA LEU A 25 -30.13 26.16 -1.14
C LEU A 25 -29.34 25.51 -2.28
N ASP A 26 -28.06 25.85 -2.40
CA ASP A 26 -27.17 25.08 -3.27
C ASP A 26 -26.97 23.71 -2.62
N ILE A 27 -27.80 22.76 -3.02
CA ILE A 27 -27.85 21.40 -2.50
C ILE A 27 -26.84 20.48 -3.20
N ARG A 28 -25.95 21.01 -4.04
CA ARG A 28 -24.89 20.23 -4.66
C ARG A 28 -23.66 20.24 -3.75
N MET A 29 -23.16 19.04 -3.46
CA MET A 29 -21.96 18.82 -2.68
C MET A 29 -21.14 17.73 -3.34
N ASP A 30 -19.84 17.96 -3.44
CA ASP A 30 -18.91 16.98 -3.95
C ASP A 30 -18.66 15.88 -2.92
N PHE A 31 -18.42 14.66 -3.39
CA PHE A 31 -18.09 13.51 -2.53
C PHE A 31 -16.91 13.79 -1.59
N GLU A 32 -15.91 14.56 -2.03
CA GLU A 32 -14.74 14.95 -1.21
C GLU A 32 -15.08 15.94 -0.09
N SER A 33 -16.17 16.68 -0.23
CA SER A 33 -16.64 17.64 0.78
C SER A 33 -17.65 17.02 1.75
N TYR A 34 -18.19 15.84 1.44
CA TYR A 34 -19.16 15.17 2.28
C TYR A 34 -18.50 14.35 3.39
N ASP A 35 -18.23 15.03 4.50
CA ASP A 35 -17.71 14.43 5.74
C ASP A 35 -18.54 14.90 6.95
N PRO A 36 -19.83 14.50 7.05
CA PRO A 36 -20.66 14.93 8.15
C PRO A 36 -20.16 14.32 9.46
N PRO A 37 -20.06 15.10 10.56
CA PRO A 37 -19.75 14.53 11.85
C PRO A 37 -20.83 13.51 12.23
N SER A 38 -20.41 12.35 12.74
CA SER A 38 -21.34 11.33 13.22
C SER A 38 -22.21 11.90 14.34
N THR A 39 -23.53 11.75 14.22
CA THR A 39 -24.48 12.10 15.28
C THR A 39 -24.75 10.94 16.25
N LEU A 40 -24.14 9.77 16.00
CA LEU A 40 -24.25 8.61 16.87
C LEU A 40 -23.47 8.87 18.18
N VAL A 41 -24.20 9.04 19.29
CA VAL A 41 -23.61 9.16 20.63
C VAL A 41 -23.79 7.83 21.37
N VAL A 42 -22.70 7.06 21.44
CA VAL A 42 -22.64 5.79 22.18
C VAL A 42 -21.34 5.73 22.98
N PRO A 43 -21.26 4.97 24.07
CA PRO A 43 -19.99 4.72 24.75
C PRO A 43 -18.95 4.16 23.77
N GLU A 44 -17.78 4.78 23.75
CA GLU A 44 -16.65 4.34 22.93
C GLU A 44 -15.69 3.47 23.73
N HIS A 45 -15.11 2.47 23.06
CA HIS A 45 -14.15 1.55 23.64
C HIS A 45 -12.90 1.44 22.76
N PRO A 46 -12.11 2.52 22.62
CA PRO A 46 -10.92 2.50 21.77
C PRO A 46 -9.91 1.47 22.30
N THR A 47 -9.59 0.48 21.47
CA THR A 47 -8.60 -0.55 21.80
C THR A 47 -7.26 -0.17 21.17
N THR A 48 -6.31 0.23 22.00
CA THR A 48 -4.98 0.70 21.55
C THR A 48 -3.88 -0.35 21.64
N ARG A 49 -4.17 -1.51 22.26
CA ARG A 49 -3.22 -2.60 22.47
C ARG A 49 -3.89 -3.94 22.16
N ALA A 50 -3.21 -4.80 21.39
CA ALA A 50 -3.73 -6.11 21.06
C ALA A 50 -3.80 -7.02 22.31
N LYS A 51 -4.88 -7.79 22.43
CA LYS A 51 -5.07 -8.75 23.55
C LYS A 51 -3.97 -9.82 23.56
N TYR A 52 -3.58 -10.32 22.38
CA TYR A 52 -2.53 -11.32 22.21
C TYR A 52 -1.35 -10.71 21.44
N PRO A 53 -0.11 -11.16 21.70
CA PRO A 53 1.03 -10.78 20.89
C PRO A 53 0.81 -11.14 19.42
N PHE A 54 1.24 -10.27 18.51
CA PHE A 54 1.11 -10.50 17.07
C PHE A 54 2.41 -10.18 16.32
N ILE A 55 2.45 -10.63 15.06
CA ILE A 55 3.54 -10.38 14.12
C ILE A 55 3.02 -9.45 13.03
N ASP A 56 3.67 -8.30 12.84
CA ASP A 56 3.45 -7.47 11.67
C ASP A 56 4.33 -7.98 10.53
N VAL A 57 3.71 -8.53 9.48
CA VAL A 57 4.40 -9.19 8.38
C VAL A 57 4.86 -8.25 7.27
N HIS A 58 4.53 -6.95 7.34
CA HIS A 58 4.84 -6.02 6.24
C HIS A 58 5.25 -4.63 6.74
N SER A 59 6.55 -4.42 6.81
CA SER A 59 7.15 -3.09 7.03
C SER A 59 8.32 -2.81 6.07
N HIS A 60 8.72 -1.54 5.99
CA HIS A 60 9.84 -1.10 5.18
C HIS A 60 10.77 -0.19 6.00
N HIS A 61 11.85 -0.77 6.54
CA HIS A 61 12.87 -0.04 7.31
C HIS A 61 14.21 -0.07 6.55
N TRP A 62 14.41 0.91 5.68
CA TRP A 62 15.49 0.94 4.69
C TRP A 62 16.91 1.14 5.22
N ARG A 63 17.06 1.70 6.43
CA ARG A 63 18.36 2.12 7.00
C ARG A 63 18.60 1.53 8.39
N MET A 64 18.20 0.26 8.53
CA MET A 64 18.22 -0.42 9.82
C MET A 64 19.64 -0.85 10.25
N ASP A 65 20.62 -0.78 9.36
CA ASP A 65 22.05 -1.03 9.62
C ASP A 65 22.67 -0.02 10.60
N THR A 66 22.14 1.20 10.63
CA THR A 66 22.66 2.30 11.48
C THR A 66 21.59 2.94 12.36
N ALA A 67 20.35 2.46 12.31
CA ALA A 67 19.25 3.02 13.09
C ALA A 67 19.37 2.68 14.59
N ASN A 68 18.99 3.64 15.44
CA ASN A 68 18.59 3.35 16.82
C ASN A 68 17.17 2.78 16.78
N LEU A 69 16.97 1.61 17.39
CA LEU A 69 15.71 0.86 17.34
C LEU A 69 14.79 1.15 18.53
N ASP A 70 15.22 1.90 19.54
CA ASP A 70 14.48 2.08 20.79
C ASP A 70 13.08 2.67 20.56
N LYS A 71 12.96 3.63 19.63
CA LYS A 71 11.66 4.22 19.29
C LYS A 71 10.72 3.18 18.69
N LEU A 72 11.20 2.41 17.71
CA LEU A 72 10.43 1.36 17.04
C LEU A 72 9.97 0.32 18.07
N ILE A 73 10.88 -0.13 18.94
CA ILE A 73 10.56 -1.13 19.95
C ILE A 73 9.52 -0.62 20.96
N ARG A 74 9.64 0.64 21.42
CA ARG A 74 8.60 1.24 22.29
C ARG A 74 7.23 1.29 21.62
N GLU A 75 7.18 1.63 20.34
CA GLU A 75 5.93 1.64 19.56
C GLU A 75 5.36 0.22 19.44
N MET A 76 6.20 -0.77 19.13
CA MET A 76 5.82 -2.19 19.10
C MET A 76 5.26 -2.67 20.45
N ASP A 77 5.94 -2.35 21.55
CA ASP A 77 5.54 -2.75 22.90
C ASP A 77 4.18 -2.14 23.29
N SER A 78 3.93 -0.89 22.89
CA SER A 78 2.63 -0.21 23.13
C SER A 78 1.46 -0.92 22.47
N LEU A 79 1.71 -1.58 21.33
CA LEU A 79 0.71 -2.31 20.56
C LEU A 79 0.54 -3.77 20.98
N ASN A 80 1.47 -4.32 21.80
CA ASN A 80 1.67 -5.77 21.98
C ASN A 80 2.18 -6.48 20.71
N MET A 81 2.98 -5.79 19.90
CA MET A 81 3.61 -6.38 18.72
C MET A 81 4.90 -7.10 19.13
N GLY A 82 4.92 -8.42 18.94
CA GLY A 82 6.07 -9.26 19.27
C GLY A 82 7.20 -9.08 18.26
N ILE A 83 6.89 -9.26 16.98
CA ILE A 83 7.86 -9.22 15.87
C ILE A 83 7.33 -8.31 14.77
N ILE A 84 8.22 -7.54 14.16
CA ILE A 84 7.98 -6.84 12.91
C ILE A 84 8.88 -7.43 11.81
N VAL A 85 8.32 -7.67 10.62
CA VAL A 85 9.04 -8.16 9.46
C VAL A 85 9.42 -6.98 8.57
N ASN A 86 10.72 -6.71 8.47
CA ASN A 86 11.29 -5.74 7.54
C ASN A 86 11.50 -6.38 6.16
N LEU A 87 10.71 -5.93 5.18
CA LEU A 87 10.75 -6.46 3.81
C LEU A 87 11.80 -5.77 2.92
N SER A 88 12.67 -4.94 3.51
CA SER A 88 13.66 -4.10 2.85
C SER A 88 15.11 -4.44 3.20
N GLY A 89 15.46 -5.72 3.22
CA GLY A 89 16.81 -6.17 3.57
C GLY A 89 17.89 -5.92 2.52
N ARG A 90 17.52 -5.69 1.24
CA ARG A 90 18.42 -5.41 0.09
C ARG A 90 19.41 -6.52 -0.30
N GLY A 91 19.70 -7.46 0.60
CA GLY A 91 20.67 -8.53 0.43
C GLY A 91 22.12 -8.10 0.70
N GLY A 92 23.01 -9.08 0.64
CA GLY A 92 24.46 -8.93 0.74
C GLY A 92 24.93 -8.27 2.03
N ARG A 93 25.98 -7.45 1.90
CA ARG A 93 26.58 -6.73 3.03
C ARG A 93 25.58 -5.82 3.76
N THR A 94 24.58 -5.29 3.05
CA THR A 94 23.57 -4.42 3.66
C THR A 94 22.68 -5.22 4.60
N LEU A 95 22.20 -6.39 4.16
CA LEU A 95 21.40 -7.28 5.00
C LEU A 95 22.17 -7.72 6.24
N LYS A 96 23.42 -8.16 6.05
CA LYS A 96 24.31 -8.55 7.15
C LYS A 96 24.46 -7.42 8.18
N ALA A 97 24.69 -6.19 7.74
CA ALA A 97 24.81 -5.04 8.64
C ALA A 97 23.50 -4.76 9.39
N MET A 98 22.34 -4.92 8.74
CA MET A 98 21.03 -4.78 9.39
C MET A 98 20.82 -5.84 10.46
N THR A 99 21.06 -7.12 10.15
CA THR A 99 20.88 -8.22 11.09
C THR A 99 21.85 -8.14 12.27
N GLU A 100 23.09 -7.72 12.04
CA GLU A 100 24.07 -7.43 13.11
C GLU A 100 23.61 -6.29 14.03
N ASN A 101 23.08 -5.20 13.47
CA ASN A 101 22.57 -4.09 14.28
C ASN A 101 21.33 -4.50 15.11
N ILE A 102 20.43 -5.28 14.53
CA ILE A 102 19.27 -5.85 15.24
C ILE A 102 19.74 -6.76 16.37
N ALA A 103 20.66 -7.70 16.09
CA ALA A 103 21.19 -8.63 17.08
C ALA A 103 21.88 -7.90 18.26
N LYS A 104 22.53 -6.76 17.99
CA LYS A 104 23.18 -5.94 19.02
C LYS A 104 22.18 -5.19 19.92
N GLN A 105 21.10 -4.65 19.35
CA GLN A 105 20.17 -3.79 20.11
C GLN A 105 18.97 -4.57 20.67
N TYR A 106 18.27 -5.34 19.82
CA TYR A 106 17.02 -6.02 20.14
C TYR A 106 16.87 -7.33 19.36
N PRO A 107 17.61 -8.39 19.75
CA PRO A 107 17.49 -9.69 19.10
C PRO A 107 16.04 -10.21 19.18
N ASN A 108 15.61 -10.94 18.16
CA ASN A 108 14.27 -11.56 18.06
C ASN A 108 13.07 -10.61 18.00
N ARG A 109 13.27 -9.29 17.81
CA ARG A 109 12.16 -8.33 17.64
C ARG A 109 11.91 -7.94 16.18
N VAL A 110 12.93 -8.05 15.34
CA VAL A 110 12.81 -7.73 13.91
C VAL A 110 13.31 -8.91 13.07
N ALA A 111 12.47 -9.38 12.17
CA ALA A 111 12.86 -10.33 11.13
C ALA A 111 13.17 -9.56 9.83
N VAL A 112 14.22 -9.94 9.10
CA VAL A 112 14.60 -9.23 7.86
C VAL A 112 14.46 -10.17 6.68
N PHE A 113 13.76 -9.74 5.63
CA PHE A 113 13.68 -10.46 4.37
C PHE A 113 14.71 -9.88 3.40
N THR A 114 15.42 -10.76 2.68
CA THR A 114 16.29 -10.35 1.59
C THR A 114 15.49 -9.95 0.36
N ASN A 115 16.16 -9.31 -0.60
CA ASN A 115 15.61 -8.92 -1.89
C ASN A 115 16.60 -9.30 -2.99
N ILE A 116 16.07 -9.62 -4.17
CA ILE A 116 16.86 -9.87 -5.39
C ILE A 116 16.64 -8.74 -6.41
N ASN A 117 17.48 -8.65 -7.44
CA ASN A 117 17.32 -7.70 -8.52
C ASN A 117 17.01 -8.42 -9.84
N LEU A 118 15.79 -8.26 -10.35
CA LEU A 118 15.41 -8.85 -11.65
C LEU A 118 15.89 -8.05 -12.87
N ARG A 119 16.41 -6.82 -12.72
CA ARG A 119 16.85 -6.02 -13.90
C ARG A 119 18.05 -6.62 -14.62
N SER A 120 18.82 -7.44 -13.93
CA SER A 120 20.00 -8.14 -14.43
C SER A 120 19.69 -9.59 -14.85
N ILE A 121 18.42 -9.96 -15.05
CA ILE A 121 18.02 -11.37 -15.30
C ILE A 121 18.61 -12.00 -16.57
N ASP A 122 19.09 -11.19 -17.50
CA ASP A 122 19.74 -11.63 -18.73
C ASP A 122 21.26 -11.82 -18.58
N ASP A 123 21.84 -11.41 -17.45
CA ASP A 123 23.27 -11.62 -17.21
C ASP A 123 23.54 -13.14 -17.14
N PRO A 124 24.57 -13.66 -17.82
CA PRO A 124 24.80 -15.11 -17.93
C PRO A 124 24.95 -15.85 -16.59
N ASP A 125 25.40 -15.15 -15.56
CA ASP A 125 25.63 -15.64 -14.20
C ASP A 125 24.52 -15.22 -13.22
N TRP A 126 23.47 -14.53 -13.68
CA TRP A 126 22.44 -13.95 -12.82
C TRP A 126 21.82 -14.96 -11.86
N THR A 127 21.40 -16.11 -12.37
CA THR A 127 20.77 -17.16 -11.57
C THR A 127 21.74 -17.70 -10.51
N GLU A 128 22.98 -17.99 -10.92
CA GLU A 128 24.00 -18.54 -10.03
C GLU A 128 24.34 -17.56 -8.89
N GLU A 129 24.60 -16.29 -9.23
CA GLU A 129 24.95 -15.26 -8.25
C GLU A 129 23.76 -14.89 -7.36
N THR A 130 22.53 -14.88 -7.88
CA THR A 130 21.33 -14.64 -7.07
C THR A 130 21.11 -15.76 -6.06
N VAL A 131 21.31 -17.01 -6.44
CA VAL A 131 21.22 -18.17 -5.55
C VAL A 131 22.29 -18.10 -4.46
N LYS A 132 23.55 -17.84 -4.81
CA LYS A 132 24.64 -17.64 -3.85
C LYS A 132 24.36 -16.48 -2.89
N GLN A 133 23.78 -15.39 -3.39
CA GLN A 133 23.40 -14.24 -2.56
C GLN A 133 22.34 -14.62 -1.54
N ILE A 134 21.34 -15.42 -1.90
CA ILE A 134 20.30 -15.90 -0.97
C ILE A 134 20.91 -16.82 0.10
N GLU A 135 21.78 -17.74 -0.29
CA GLU A 135 22.50 -18.60 0.67
C GLU A 135 23.31 -17.77 1.66
N PHE A 136 24.06 -16.78 1.16
CA PHE A 136 24.78 -15.83 2.00
C PHE A 136 23.83 -15.08 2.94
N ASP A 137 22.71 -14.57 2.44
CA ASP A 137 21.78 -13.77 3.22
C ASP A 137 21.12 -14.57 4.33
N VAL A 138 20.69 -15.80 4.05
CA VAL A 138 20.12 -16.71 5.06
C VAL A 138 21.17 -17.08 6.11
N ALA A 139 22.41 -17.38 5.69
CA ALA A 139 23.50 -17.62 6.63
C ALA A 139 23.81 -16.39 7.52
N ASN A 140 23.43 -15.18 7.08
CA ASN A 140 23.58 -13.93 7.83
C ASN A 140 22.26 -13.45 8.46
N GLY A 141 21.25 -14.32 8.59
CA GLY A 141 20.05 -14.05 9.38
C GLY A 141 18.84 -13.53 8.59
N ALA A 142 18.85 -13.60 7.26
CA ALA A 142 17.64 -13.39 6.48
C ALA A 142 16.59 -14.47 6.81
N CYS A 143 15.36 -14.05 7.10
CA CYS A 143 14.26 -14.94 7.47
C CYS A 143 13.29 -15.22 6.31
N GLY A 144 13.59 -14.76 5.10
CA GLY A 144 12.69 -14.85 3.95
C GLY A 144 13.16 -14.03 2.76
N LEU A 145 12.47 -14.18 1.64
CA LEU A 145 12.68 -13.43 0.41
C LEU A 145 11.45 -12.57 0.09
N LYS A 146 11.66 -11.29 -0.21
CA LYS A 146 10.62 -10.38 -0.72
C LYS A 146 10.87 -10.03 -2.18
N ILE A 147 9.84 -10.22 -3.00
CA ILE A 147 9.72 -9.61 -4.32
C ILE A 147 8.88 -8.34 -4.25
N TYR A 148 9.41 -7.24 -4.78
CA TYR A 148 8.69 -5.99 -4.90
C TYR A 148 7.76 -5.99 -6.12
N LYS A 149 6.59 -5.36 -5.93
CA LYS A 149 5.61 -5.08 -6.98
C LYS A 149 6.22 -4.56 -8.27
N SER A 150 7.13 -3.60 -8.15
CA SER A 150 7.76 -2.97 -9.31
C SER A 150 8.54 -3.94 -10.19
N GLN A 151 9.06 -5.03 -9.63
CA GLN A 151 9.88 -5.96 -10.39
C GLN A 151 9.04 -6.80 -11.36
N GLY A 152 7.89 -7.33 -10.92
CA GLY A 152 6.98 -8.06 -11.80
C GLY A 152 6.08 -7.17 -12.65
N MET A 153 5.85 -5.92 -12.24
CA MET A 153 5.03 -4.97 -12.99
C MET A 153 5.80 -4.23 -14.10
N PHE A 154 7.03 -3.78 -13.84
CA PHE A 154 7.68 -2.79 -14.71
C PHE A 154 9.09 -3.15 -15.17
N ASN A 155 9.77 -4.13 -14.57
CA ASN A 155 11.06 -4.53 -15.10
C ASN A 155 10.86 -5.30 -16.41
N THR A 156 11.72 -5.01 -17.38
CA THR A 156 11.76 -5.69 -18.67
C THR A 156 13.10 -6.38 -18.85
N ASP A 157 13.10 -7.45 -19.64
CA ASP A 157 14.33 -8.03 -20.18
C ASP A 157 14.95 -7.10 -21.26
N SER A 158 16.11 -7.49 -21.76
CA SER A 158 16.85 -6.82 -22.84
C SER A 158 16.10 -6.76 -24.17
N SER A 159 15.10 -7.62 -24.36
CA SER A 159 14.20 -7.61 -25.52
C SER A 159 12.99 -6.69 -25.31
N GLY A 160 12.87 -6.05 -24.15
CA GLY A 160 11.75 -5.17 -23.79
C GLY A 160 10.51 -5.90 -23.27
N ASN A 161 10.55 -7.22 -23.06
CA ASN A 161 9.42 -7.96 -22.52
C ASN A 161 9.36 -7.81 -21.00
N ARG A 162 8.16 -7.61 -20.44
CA ARG A 162 7.96 -7.62 -18.98
C ARG A 162 8.43 -8.94 -18.37
N ILE A 163 9.27 -8.85 -17.35
CA ILE A 163 9.71 -10.01 -16.57
C ILE A 163 8.55 -10.44 -15.68
N ARG A 164 8.03 -11.64 -15.91
CA ARG A 164 6.93 -12.21 -15.14
C ARG A 164 7.46 -12.84 -13.86
N ILE A 165 6.63 -12.92 -12.82
CA ILE A 165 7.04 -13.55 -11.55
C ILE A 165 7.29 -15.05 -11.71
N ASN A 166 6.58 -15.69 -12.65
CA ASN A 166 6.78 -17.09 -13.03
C ASN A 166 7.78 -17.27 -14.19
N ASP A 167 8.67 -16.29 -14.42
CA ASP A 167 9.74 -16.44 -15.41
C ASP A 167 10.63 -17.65 -15.03
N PRO A 168 10.85 -18.62 -15.94
CA PRO A 168 11.59 -19.85 -15.64
C PRO A 168 13.00 -19.61 -15.10
N ARG A 169 13.62 -18.47 -15.43
CA ARG A 169 14.96 -18.12 -14.93
C ARG A 169 14.96 -17.88 -13.42
N ILE A 170 13.83 -17.49 -12.84
CA ILE A 170 13.65 -17.25 -11.40
C ILE A 170 13.39 -18.57 -10.65
N ASP A 171 13.00 -19.65 -11.33
CA ASP A 171 12.65 -20.93 -10.70
C ASP A 171 13.73 -21.47 -9.73
N PRO A 172 15.04 -21.43 -10.06
CA PRO A 172 16.10 -21.85 -9.13
C PRO A 172 16.15 -21.04 -7.83
N VAL A 173 15.67 -19.79 -7.85
CA VAL A 173 15.54 -18.96 -6.63
C VAL A 173 14.45 -19.51 -5.72
N TRP A 174 13.31 -19.94 -6.28
CA TRP A 174 12.23 -20.58 -5.51
C TRP A 174 12.67 -21.91 -4.92
N ALA A 175 13.33 -22.75 -5.75
CA ALA A 175 13.89 -24.01 -5.31
C ALA A 175 14.87 -23.79 -4.14
N LYS A 176 15.79 -22.82 -4.26
CA LYS A 176 16.74 -22.50 -3.19
C LYS A 176 16.06 -22.02 -1.92
N CYS A 177 15.04 -21.16 -2.01
CA CYS A 177 14.26 -20.75 -0.84
C CYS A 177 13.60 -21.95 -0.14
N GLY A 178 13.08 -22.91 -0.92
CA GLY A 178 12.52 -24.17 -0.42
C GLY A 178 13.56 -25.05 0.27
N GLU A 179 14.75 -25.22 -0.32
CA GLU A 179 15.87 -25.96 0.27
C GLU A 179 16.35 -25.34 1.59
N LEU A 180 16.42 -24.01 1.65
CA LEU A 180 16.84 -23.26 2.83
C LEU A 180 15.72 -23.14 3.89
N GLY A 181 14.50 -23.57 3.59
CA GLY A 181 13.37 -23.52 4.49
C GLY A 181 12.87 -22.10 4.81
N ILE A 182 13.07 -21.15 3.89
CA ILE A 182 12.63 -19.75 4.06
C ILE A 182 11.38 -19.42 3.24
N PRO A 183 10.43 -18.63 3.77
CA PRO A 183 9.26 -18.18 3.03
C PRO A 183 9.58 -17.14 1.97
N VAL A 184 8.74 -17.08 0.94
CA VAL A 184 8.75 -16.04 -0.09
C VAL A 184 7.47 -15.21 0.02
N ILE A 185 7.61 -13.89 0.10
CA ILE A 185 6.50 -12.94 -0.01
C ILE A 185 6.60 -12.23 -1.37
N ILE A 186 5.54 -12.35 -2.16
CA ILE A 186 5.45 -11.73 -3.49
C ILE A 186 4.40 -10.62 -3.42
N HIS A 187 4.83 -9.39 -3.69
CA HIS A 187 3.89 -8.31 -3.99
C HIS A 187 3.81 -8.22 -5.52
N ALA A 188 2.67 -8.60 -6.11
CA ALA A 188 2.56 -8.76 -7.56
C ALA A 188 1.89 -7.57 -8.26
N ALA A 189 0.73 -7.11 -7.78
CA ALA A 189 -0.08 -6.11 -8.46
C ALA A 189 -0.60 -5.01 -7.53
N ASP A 190 -1.06 -3.91 -8.16
CA ASP A 190 -1.97 -2.97 -7.53
C ASP A 190 -3.41 -3.56 -7.45
N PRO A 191 -4.33 -2.97 -6.66
CA PRO A 191 -5.71 -3.44 -6.58
C PRO A 191 -6.41 -3.52 -7.95
N ARG A 192 -7.21 -4.57 -8.18
CA ARG A 192 -7.95 -4.77 -9.44
C ARG A 192 -8.75 -3.55 -9.92
N PRO A 193 -9.41 -2.75 -9.06
CA PRO A 193 -10.13 -1.55 -9.50
C PRO A 193 -9.27 -0.48 -10.17
N PHE A 194 -7.94 -0.53 -10.06
CA PHE A 194 -7.06 0.39 -10.78
C PHE A 194 -7.07 0.15 -12.31
N TRP A 195 -7.51 -1.04 -12.76
CA TRP A 195 -7.73 -1.37 -14.17
C TRP A 195 -9.17 -1.12 -14.65
N GLN A 196 -10.10 -0.82 -13.73
CA GLN A 196 -11.50 -0.56 -14.09
C GLN A 196 -11.71 0.89 -14.54
N PRO A 197 -12.78 1.20 -15.28
CA PRO A 197 -13.16 2.57 -15.58
C PRO A 197 -13.21 3.45 -14.32
N LEU A 198 -12.84 4.72 -14.45
CA LEU A 198 -12.91 5.68 -13.35
C LEU A 198 -14.29 6.34 -13.32
N ASP A 199 -15.30 5.58 -12.91
CA ASP A 199 -16.70 6.02 -12.81
C ASP A 199 -17.25 5.85 -11.38
N SER A 200 -18.55 6.11 -11.19
CA SER A 200 -19.22 6.02 -9.90
C SER A 200 -19.31 4.60 -9.32
N LEU A 201 -18.94 3.57 -10.09
CA LEU A 201 -18.93 2.17 -9.65
C LEU A 201 -17.54 1.68 -9.25
N ASN A 202 -16.49 2.51 -9.40
CA ASN A 202 -15.14 2.16 -9.00
C ASN A 202 -14.92 2.42 -7.50
N GLU A 203 -14.73 1.36 -6.71
CA GLU A 203 -14.50 1.48 -5.25
C GLU A 203 -13.23 2.26 -4.88
N ARG A 204 -12.28 2.43 -5.81
CA ARG A 204 -11.05 3.21 -5.64
C ARG A 204 -11.13 4.58 -6.30
N TRP A 205 -12.32 5.04 -6.70
CA TRP A 205 -12.49 6.30 -7.42
C TRP A 205 -11.82 7.49 -6.72
N LEU A 206 -12.06 7.67 -5.41
CA LEU A 206 -11.48 8.79 -4.66
C LEU A 206 -9.95 8.66 -4.59
N GLU A 207 -9.44 7.46 -4.37
CA GLU A 207 -8.00 7.18 -4.35
C GLU A 207 -7.35 7.52 -5.70
N LEU A 208 -7.97 7.10 -6.81
CA LEU A 208 -7.48 7.34 -8.16
C LEU A 208 -7.61 8.82 -8.57
N LYS A 209 -8.66 9.52 -8.13
CA LYS A 209 -8.78 10.98 -8.30
C LYS A 209 -7.66 11.72 -7.59
N LEU A 210 -7.37 11.37 -6.34
CA LEU A 210 -6.32 11.99 -5.53
C LEU A 210 -4.90 11.54 -5.93
N ARG A 211 -4.77 10.37 -6.55
CA ARG A 211 -3.50 9.77 -7.01
C ARG A 211 -3.62 9.22 -8.44
N PRO A 212 -3.76 10.07 -9.48
CA PRO A 212 -4.04 9.62 -10.85
C PRO A 212 -3.03 8.65 -11.44
N ARG A 213 -1.75 8.76 -11.05
CA ARG A 213 -0.67 7.84 -11.48
C ARG A 213 -0.84 6.39 -10.99
N ARG A 214 -1.83 6.11 -10.14
CA ARG A 214 -2.18 4.75 -9.72
C ARG A 214 -3.09 4.04 -10.72
N LYS A 215 -3.79 4.77 -11.61
CA LYS A 215 -4.60 4.17 -12.67
C LYS A 215 -3.72 3.30 -13.57
N ARG A 216 -4.29 2.19 -14.02
CA ARG A 216 -3.65 1.19 -14.88
C ARG A 216 -4.56 0.89 -16.05
N GLU A 217 -3.97 0.44 -17.15
CA GLU A 217 -4.67 0.00 -18.34
C GLU A 217 -4.23 -1.41 -18.72
N ALA A 218 -4.89 -2.01 -19.71
CA ALA A 218 -4.53 -3.35 -20.18
C ALA A 218 -3.11 -3.42 -20.78
N ASP A 219 -2.54 -2.28 -21.19
CA ASP A 219 -1.19 -2.13 -21.74
C ASP A 219 -0.24 -1.34 -20.81
N ASP A 220 -0.72 -0.89 -19.65
CA ASP A 220 0.08 -0.18 -18.64
C ASP A 220 -0.08 -0.78 -17.23
N PRO A 221 0.85 -1.66 -16.80
CA PRO A 221 1.92 -2.29 -17.59
C PRO A 221 1.48 -3.55 -18.35
N ALA A 222 0.29 -4.06 -18.04
CA ALA A 222 -0.32 -5.27 -18.62
C ALA A 222 -1.71 -5.50 -18.00
N PRO A 223 -2.52 -6.44 -18.54
CA PRO A 223 -3.80 -6.77 -17.93
C PRO A 223 -3.59 -7.34 -16.53
N TRP A 224 -4.50 -7.01 -15.60
CA TRP A 224 -4.41 -7.42 -14.19
C TRP A 224 -4.29 -8.95 -14.04
N GLU A 225 -5.08 -9.69 -14.81
CA GLU A 225 -5.08 -11.16 -14.84
C GLU A 225 -3.72 -11.71 -15.27
N THR A 226 -2.97 -11.00 -16.12
CA THR A 226 -1.62 -11.41 -16.54
C THR A 226 -0.55 -11.14 -15.47
N ILE A 227 -0.80 -10.23 -14.53
CA ILE A 227 0.15 -9.90 -13.45
C ILE A 227 -0.05 -10.84 -12.25
N ILE A 228 -1.29 -11.26 -12.00
CA ILE A 228 -1.66 -12.13 -10.87
C ILE A 228 -1.58 -13.63 -11.20
N ALA A 229 -1.63 -14.00 -12.48
CA ALA A 229 -1.49 -15.40 -12.93
C ALA A 229 -0.10 -16.00 -12.68
#